data_AF-A0A528A4R2-F1
#
_entry.id   AF-A0A528A4R2-F1
#
_cell.length_a   1.000
_cell.length_b   1.000
_cell.length_c   1.000
_cell.angle_alpha   90.00
_cell.angle_beta   90.00
_cell.angle_gamma   90.00
#
_symmetry.space_group_name_H-M   'P 1'
#
loop_
_entity.id
_entity.type
_entity.pdbx_description
1 polymer ?
#
loop_
_entity_poly.entity_id
_entity_poly.type
_entity_poly.pdbx_seq_one_letter_code
_entity_poly.pdbx_strand_id
1 'polypeptide(L)'
;MLEADFVIIGAGSAGSAMAYRLSEDGKHSVIVIEFGGSDVGPLIQMPSALSIPLNMSLYDWGFASEPEPHLGGRVLATPRGKVIGGSSSINGMVYVRGHARDFDHWAEQGAAGWGFADVLPYFKRMEDANGGENGWRGHGGPLTVQRGSRTNPLYGAFVEAGRQAGFELTDDYNGAKQEGFGPMEQTIRGGRRWSAASAYLRPALRRKNVSLIKGFARRVIIENQRATGVEIEVRRRIQVVRARREVIVAASSINSPKILMLSGIGPAEHLREYGIQVVADRPGVGRNLQDHMELYIQQESTQPIT
;
A
#
# COMPACT_ATOMS: atom_id res chain seq x y z
N MET A 1 -9.98 27.73 9.08
CA MET A 1 -10.33 26.97 7.85
C MET A 1 -9.39 25.79 7.75
N LEU A 2 -9.86 24.63 7.26
CA LEU A 2 -9.02 23.45 7.04
C LEU A 2 -8.29 23.63 5.71
N GLU A 3 -7.02 24.01 5.77
CA GLU A 3 -6.22 24.33 4.59
C GLU A 3 -4.76 23.91 4.78
N ALA A 4 -4.14 23.37 3.73
CA ALA A 4 -2.73 23.01 3.73
C ALA A 4 -2.08 23.20 2.35
N ASP A 5 -0.76 23.10 2.26
CA ASP A 5 -0.08 23.07 0.97
C ASP A 5 -0.45 21.80 0.20
N PHE A 6 -0.40 20.66 0.90
CA PHE A 6 -0.73 19.36 0.35
C PHE A 6 -1.87 18.73 1.13
N VAL A 7 -2.86 18.20 0.40
CA VAL A 7 -3.97 17.42 0.98
C VAL A 7 -3.90 16.01 0.42
N ILE A 8 -3.68 15.03 1.30
CA ILE A 8 -3.54 13.61 0.93
C ILE A 8 -4.81 12.86 1.30
N ILE A 9 -5.39 12.14 0.34
CA ILE A 9 -6.56 11.29 0.53
C ILE A 9 -6.10 9.86 0.79
N GLY A 10 -6.25 9.40 2.03
CA GLY A 10 -5.85 8.07 2.49
C GLY A 10 -4.55 8.08 3.29
N ALA A 11 -4.59 7.51 4.50
CA ALA A 11 -3.42 7.27 5.34
C ALA A 11 -2.84 5.86 5.14
N GLY A 12 -2.96 5.31 3.93
CA GLY A 12 -2.38 4.03 3.53
C GLY A 12 -0.85 4.05 3.39
N SER A 13 -0.28 3.01 2.76
CA SER A 13 1.18 2.90 2.56
C SER A 13 1.78 4.12 1.85
N ALA A 14 1.27 4.45 0.67
CA ALA A 14 1.74 5.59 -0.11
C ALA A 14 1.44 6.93 0.57
N GLY A 15 0.21 7.13 1.06
CA GLY A 15 -0.18 8.38 1.71
C GLY A 15 0.65 8.68 2.98
N SER A 16 0.97 7.65 3.76
CA SER A 16 1.86 7.77 4.93
C SER A 16 3.27 8.19 4.53
N ALA A 17 3.86 7.56 3.51
CA ALA A 17 5.19 7.89 3.02
C ALA A 17 5.24 9.32 2.42
N MET A 18 4.22 9.70 1.65
CA MET A 18 4.10 11.05 1.07
C MET A 18 3.97 12.11 2.16
N ALA A 19 3.14 11.89 3.18
CA ALA A 19 3.00 12.81 4.30
C ALA A 19 4.32 13.03 5.03
N TYR A 20 5.10 11.96 5.23
CA TYR A 20 6.41 12.05 5.86
C TYR A 20 7.41 12.85 5.04
N ARG A 21 7.48 12.62 3.72
CA ARG A 21 8.47 13.24 2.83
C ARG A 21 8.13 14.69 2.48
N LEU A 22 6.87 14.98 2.17
CA LEU A 22 6.43 16.34 1.85
C LEU A 22 6.54 17.30 3.04
N SER A 23 6.51 16.78 4.28
CA SER A 23 6.63 17.58 5.49
C SER A 23 8.04 17.66 6.06
N GLU A 24 9.00 16.94 5.47
CA GLU A 24 10.33 16.69 6.05
C GLU A 24 11.14 17.97 6.28
N ASP A 25 10.98 18.97 5.41
CA ASP A 25 11.68 20.26 5.47
C ASP A 25 11.05 21.27 6.45
N GLY A 26 9.88 20.96 7.01
CA GLY A 26 9.12 21.84 7.90
C GLY A 26 8.46 23.05 7.23
N LYS A 27 8.69 23.29 5.92
CA LYS A 27 8.19 24.47 5.19
C LYS A 27 6.78 24.28 4.69
N HIS A 28 6.41 23.05 4.34
CA HIS A 28 5.12 22.74 3.75
C HIS A 28 4.16 22.11 4.74
N SER A 29 2.91 22.59 4.77
CA SER A 29 1.88 21.98 5.61
C SER A 29 1.15 20.86 4.88
N VAL A 30 0.86 19.78 5.59
CA VAL A 30 0.21 18.57 5.05
C VAL A 30 -1.01 18.21 5.89
N ILE A 31 -2.15 18.01 5.24
CA ILE A 31 -3.33 17.38 5.83
C ILE A 31 -3.52 16.01 5.21
N VAL A 32 -3.61 14.97 6.03
CA VAL A 32 -3.99 13.62 5.61
C VAL A 32 -5.43 13.36 6.01
N ILE A 33 -6.25 12.85 5.10
CA ILE A 33 -7.65 12.48 5.34
C ILE A 33 -7.73 10.95 5.38
N GLU A 34 -8.23 10.38 6.46
CA GLU A 34 -8.43 8.94 6.61
C GLU A 34 -9.84 8.63 7.11
N PHE A 35 -10.54 7.70 6.48
CA PHE A 35 -11.87 7.29 6.93
C PHE A 35 -11.81 6.30 8.09
N GLY A 36 -10.85 5.39 8.01
CA GLY A 36 -10.63 4.26 8.92
C GLY A 36 -10.35 4.64 10.37
N GLY A 37 -10.33 3.60 11.19
CA GLY A 37 -10.05 3.70 12.62
C GLY A 37 -8.56 3.78 12.96
N SER A 38 -8.30 3.71 14.26
CA SER A 38 -6.94 3.57 14.81
C SER A 38 -6.39 2.17 14.50
N ASP A 39 -5.07 2.08 14.28
CA ASP A 39 -4.33 0.84 14.12
C ASP A 39 -3.72 0.33 15.45
N VAL A 40 -4.13 0.91 16.58
CA VAL A 40 -3.71 0.51 17.91
C VAL A 40 -4.52 -0.69 18.40
N GLY A 41 -3.82 -1.76 18.77
CA GLY A 41 -4.43 -2.93 19.38
C GLY A 41 -3.69 -4.22 19.02
N PRO A 42 -3.85 -5.29 19.84
CA PRO A 42 -3.16 -6.55 19.64
C PRO A 42 -3.52 -7.21 18.31
N LEU A 43 -4.77 -7.06 17.82
CA LEU A 43 -5.24 -7.68 16.57
C LEU A 43 -4.51 -7.17 15.33
N ILE A 44 -4.03 -5.91 15.35
CA ILE A 44 -3.24 -5.35 14.26
C ILE A 44 -1.74 -5.54 14.51
N GLN A 45 -1.30 -5.30 15.74
CA GLN A 45 0.12 -5.22 16.05
C GLN A 45 0.80 -6.58 16.18
N MET A 46 0.04 -7.64 16.49
CA MET A 46 0.52 -9.02 16.57
C MET A 46 0.57 -9.65 15.17
N PRO A 47 1.75 -10.03 14.66
CA PRO A 47 1.88 -10.62 13.32
C PRO A 47 1.02 -11.88 13.10
N SER A 48 0.95 -12.76 14.09
CA SER A 48 0.17 -14.01 14.03
C SER A 48 -1.35 -13.79 13.99
N ALA A 49 -1.85 -12.59 14.31
CA ALA A 49 -3.26 -12.26 14.23
C ALA A 49 -3.75 -11.96 12.82
N LEU A 50 -2.90 -12.03 11.78
CA LEU A 50 -3.14 -11.60 10.39
C LEU A 50 -4.58 -11.82 9.86
N SER A 51 -5.12 -13.02 10.01
CA SER A 51 -6.43 -13.39 9.47
C SER A 51 -7.58 -12.61 10.12
N ILE A 52 -7.40 -12.14 11.35
CA ILE A 52 -8.44 -11.44 12.11
C ILE A 52 -8.75 -10.06 11.49
N PRO A 53 -7.80 -9.10 11.38
CA PRO A 53 -8.11 -7.79 10.83
C PRO A 53 -8.47 -7.82 9.34
N LEU A 54 -8.04 -8.84 8.59
CA LEU A 54 -8.47 -9.05 7.20
C LEU A 54 -9.97 -9.34 7.07
N ASN A 55 -10.60 -9.91 8.10
CA ASN A 55 -12.00 -10.34 8.09
C ASN A 55 -12.90 -9.53 9.03
N MET A 56 -12.39 -8.43 9.59
CA MET A 56 -13.14 -7.55 10.47
C MET A 56 -13.56 -6.27 9.74
N SER A 57 -14.86 -6.03 9.63
CA SER A 57 -15.42 -4.79 9.05
C SER A 57 -14.96 -3.51 9.77
N LEU A 58 -14.39 -3.62 10.97
CA LEU A 58 -13.74 -2.52 11.67
C LEU A 58 -12.45 -2.05 10.95
N TYR A 59 -11.67 -2.97 10.38
CA TYR A 59 -10.36 -2.72 9.78
C TYR A 59 -10.32 -2.94 8.28
N ASP A 60 -11.33 -3.60 7.71
CA ASP A 60 -11.45 -3.91 6.31
C ASP A 60 -12.62 -3.15 5.65
N TRP A 61 -12.45 -2.80 4.37
CA TRP A 61 -13.51 -2.21 3.55
C TRP A 61 -14.61 -3.22 3.19
N GLY A 62 -14.32 -4.52 3.21
CA GLY A 62 -15.28 -5.58 2.89
C GLY A 62 -15.60 -5.67 1.41
N PHE A 63 -14.66 -5.31 0.53
CA PHE A 63 -14.87 -5.43 -0.91
C PHE A 63 -14.91 -6.90 -1.33
N ALA A 64 -15.66 -7.14 -2.40
CA ALA A 64 -15.73 -8.43 -3.07
C ALA A 64 -15.70 -8.19 -4.59
N SER A 65 -15.24 -9.19 -5.34
CA SER A 65 -15.36 -9.19 -6.79
C SER A 65 -16.83 -9.30 -7.21
N GLU A 66 -17.11 -9.00 -8.48
CA GLU A 66 -18.32 -9.52 -9.12
C GLU A 66 -18.20 -11.05 -9.30
N PRO A 67 -19.29 -11.77 -9.61
CA PRO A 67 -19.20 -13.20 -9.91
C PRO A 67 -18.21 -13.48 -11.05
N GLU A 68 -17.15 -14.23 -10.75
CA GLU A 68 -16.06 -14.49 -11.68
C GLU A 68 -16.44 -15.57 -12.70
N PRO A 69 -16.60 -15.24 -13.99
CA PRO A 69 -17.13 -16.19 -14.99
C PRO A 69 -16.20 -17.39 -15.20
N HIS A 70 -14.88 -17.18 -15.06
CA HIS A 70 -13.88 -18.23 -15.22
C HIS A 70 -13.61 -19.03 -13.93
N LEU A 71 -14.28 -18.69 -12.83
CA LEU A 71 -14.17 -19.39 -11.55
C LEU A 71 -15.51 -20.01 -11.12
N GLY A 72 -16.41 -20.26 -12.07
CA GLY A 72 -17.72 -20.87 -11.82
C GLY A 72 -18.71 -19.95 -11.10
N GLY A 73 -18.60 -18.63 -11.31
CA GLY A 73 -19.47 -17.64 -10.66
C GLY A 73 -19.13 -17.37 -9.19
N ARG A 74 -17.95 -17.80 -8.72
CA ARG A 74 -17.49 -17.48 -7.37
C ARG A 74 -17.28 -15.98 -7.20
N VAL A 75 -17.62 -15.49 -6.02
CA VAL A 75 -17.33 -14.13 -5.56
C VAL A 75 -16.14 -14.19 -4.61
N LEU A 76 -15.08 -13.45 -4.93
CA LEU A 76 -13.85 -13.47 -4.15
C LEU A 76 -13.80 -12.29 -3.19
N ALA A 77 -13.37 -12.53 -1.95
CA ALA A 77 -13.07 -11.47 -1.01
C ALA A 77 -11.85 -10.67 -1.48
N THR A 78 -11.92 -9.34 -1.42
CA THR A 78 -10.83 -8.43 -1.83
C THR A 78 -10.48 -7.46 -0.70
N PRO A 79 -9.93 -7.96 0.43
CA PRO A 79 -9.72 -7.14 1.61
C PRO A 79 -8.80 -5.94 1.31
N ARG A 80 -9.18 -4.77 1.81
CA ARG A 80 -8.45 -3.50 1.72
C ARG A 80 -8.53 -2.79 3.06
N GLY A 81 -7.39 -2.35 3.58
CA GLY A 81 -7.33 -1.72 4.89
C GLY A 81 -8.16 -0.43 4.97
N LYS A 82 -9.09 -0.40 5.90
CA LYS A 82 -9.91 0.73 6.35
C LYS A 82 -9.48 1.17 7.74
N VAL A 83 -8.21 1.54 7.87
CA VAL A 83 -7.55 1.84 9.13
C VAL A 83 -6.31 2.71 8.86
N ILE A 84 -5.84 3.47 9.84
CA ILE A 84 -4.54 4.17 9.74
C ILE A 84 -3.43 3.18 9.33
N GLY A 85 -2.65 3.54 8.32
CA GLY A 85 -1.67 2.65 7.66
C GLY A 85 -2.24 1.84 6.49
N GLY A 86 -3.57 1.86 6.29
CA GLY A 86 -4.28 1.15 5.24
C GLY A 86 -3.95 -0.33 5.22
N SER A 87 -3.76 -0.90 4.03
CA SER A 87 -3.45 -2.33 3.89
C SER A 87 -2.13 -2.74 4.56
N SER A 88 -1.16 -1.84 4.80
CA SER A 88 0.06 -2.20 5.54
C SER A 88 -0.19 -2.55 7.02
N SER A 89 -1.33 -2.11 7.57
CA SER A 89 -1.77 -2.46 8.92
C SER A 89 -2.48 -3.81 8.99
N ILE A 90 -2.82 -4.43 7.85
CA ILE A 90 -3.55 -5.71 7.80
C ILE A 90 -2.92 -6.76 6.87
N ASN A 91 -1.80 -6.45 6.19
CA ASN A 91 -1.15 -7.37 5.24
C ASN A 91 -0.34 -8.49 5.92
N GLY A 92 0.20 -9.44 5.13
CA GLY A 92 1.08 -10.52 5.62
C GLY A 92 2.50 -10.09 6.03
N MET A 93 2.82 -8.79 6.02
CA MET A 93 4.14 -8.20 6.34
C MET A 93 5.30 -8.64 5.45
N VAL A 94 5.07 -9.51 4.47
CA VAL A 94 6.08 -9.92 3.49
C VAL A 94 6.62 -8.69 2.75
N TYR A 95 7.94 -8.60 2.65
CA TYR A 95 8.63 -7.52 1.97
C TYR A 95 9.28 -8.01 0.69
N VAL A 96 8.73 -7.61 -0.46
CA VAL A 96 9.32 -7.88 -1.79
C VAL A 96 9.36 -6.58 -2.57
N ARG A 97 10.52 -6.25 -3.15
CA ARG A 97 10.68 -5.05 -4.00
C ARG A 97 10.00 -5.23 -5.36
N GLY A 98 10.01 -6.45 -5.91
CA GLY A 98 9.67 -6.77 -7.30
C GLY A 98 10.91 -7.18 -8.09
N HIS A 99 10.73 -7.70 -9.30
CA HIS A 99 11.82 -8.06 -10.21
C HIS A 99 12.27 -6.84 -11.03
N ALA A 100 13.54 -6.73 -11.42
CA ALA A 100 14.07 -5.58 -12.16
C ALA A 100 13.29 -5.33 -13.47
N ARG A 101 12.97 -6.42 -14.17
CA ARG A 101 12.15 -6.38 -15.39
C ARG A 101 10.74 -5.81 -15.18
N ASP A 102 10.16 -5.87 -13.99
CA ASP A 102 8.84 -5.26 -13.74
C ASP A 102 8.91 -3.74 -13.93
N PHE A 103 9.97 -3.13 -13.42
CA PHE A 103 10.23 -1.69 -13.47
C PHE A 103 10.74 -1.23 -14.83
N ASP A 104 11.66 -2.00 -15.42
CA ASP A 104 12.14 -1.74 -16.77
C ASP A 104 10.98 -1.80 -17.78
N HIS A 105 10.07 -2.75 -17.61
CA HIS A 105 8.86 -2.83 -18.42
C HIS A 105 7.94 -1.61 -18.23
N TRP A 106 7.81 -1.06 -17.01
CA TRP A 106 7.07 0.20 -16.83
C TRP A 106 7.69 1.34 -17.61
N ALA A 107 9.02 1.46 -17.59
CA ALA A 107 9.74 2.47 -18.36
C ALA A 107 9.54 2.29 -19.87
N GLU A 108 9.61 1.05 -20.37
CA GLU A 108 9.31 0.69 -21.77
C GLU A 108 7.87 1.04 -22.17
N GLN A 109 6.91 0.91 -21.24
CA GLN A 109 5.51 1.31 -21.44
C GLN A 109 5.28 2.84 -21.33
N GLY A 110 6.33 3.64 -21.12
CA GLY A 110 6.27 5.09 -21.13
C GLY A 110 6.32 5.75 -19.75
N ALA A 111 6.47 4.99 -18.66
CA ALA A 111 6.74 5.54 -17.33
C ALA A 111 8.23 5.93 -17.23
N ALA A 112 8.63 6.96 -17.97
CA ALA A 112 10.01 7.43 -17.99
C ALA A 112 10.55 7.73 -16.58
N GLY A 113 11.75 7.24 -16.27
CA GLY A 113 12.37 7.36 -14.93
C GLY A 113 11.88 6.35 -13.89
N TRP A 114 11.16 5.31 -14.31
CA TRP A 114 10.73 4.20 -13.44
C TRP A 114 11.46 2.88 -13.71
N GLY A 115 12.59 2.89 -14.45
CA GLY A 115 13.40 1.69 -14.63
C GLY A 115 14.00 1.23 -13.30
N PHE A 116 14.44 -0.04 -13.20
CA PHE A 116 14.89 -0.58 -11.92
C PHE A 116 16.06 0.24 -11.33
N ALA A 117 16.99 0.66 -12.18
CA ALA A 117 18.12 1.50 -11.78
C ALA A 117 17.67 2.87 -11.21
N ASP A 118 16.58 3.44 -11.71
CA ASP A 118 16.04 4.72 -11.25
C ASP A 118 15.35 4.59 -9.88
N VAL A 119 14.66 3.47 -9.64
CA VAL A 119 13.91 3.24 -8.39
C VAL A 119 14.75 2.59 -7.28
N LEU A 120 15.86 1.92 -7.59
CA LEU A 120 16.75 1.30 -6.60
C LEU A 120 17.21 2.27 -5.50
N PRO A 121 17.62 3.52 -5.79
CA PRO A 121 17.92 4.51 -4.75
C PRO A 121 16.75 4.77 -3.79
N TYR A 122 15.50 4.70 -4.27
CA TYR A 122 14.31 4.89 -3.45
C TYR A 122 14.04 3.67 -2.57
N PHE A 123 14.23 2.45 -3.08
CA PHE A 123 14.22 1.23 -2.27
C PHE A 123 15.26 1.27 -1.15
N LYS A 124 16.50 1.67 -1.47
CA LYS A 124 17.56 1.84 -0.46
C LYS A 124 17.23 2.95 0.54
N ARG A 125 16.59 4.04 0.11
CA ARG A 125 16.21 5.15 1.01
C ARG A 125 15.05 4.79 1.95
N MET A 126 14.16 3.89 1.57
CA MET A 126 13.00 3.52 2.39
C MET A 126 13.32 2.50 3.48
N GLU A 127 14.29 1.61 3.25
CA GLU A 127 14.52 0.47 4.12
C GLU A 127 15.65 0.67 5.14
N ASP A 128 15.47 0.03 6.29
CA ASP A 128 16.50 -0.27 7.27
C ASP A 128 16.62 -1.78 7.33
N ALA A 129 17.41 -2.34 6.40
CA ALA A 129 17.56 -3.76 6.22
C ALA A 129 18.52 -4.35 7.25
N ASN A 130 18.07 -5.41 7.92
CA ASN A 130 18.90 -6.24 8.78
C ASN A 130 19.60 -7.32 7.93
N GLY A 131 20.75 -6.95 7.37
CA GLY A 131 21.54 -7.78 6.46
C GLY A 131 21.18 -7.59 4.99
N GLY A 132 21.47 -8.61 4.18
CA GLY A 132 21.28 -8.62 2.72
C GLY A 132 22.54 -8.24 1.93
N GLU A 133 22.42 -8.21 0.60
CA GLU A 133 23.56 -8.07 -0.30
C GLU A 133 24.17 -6.65 -0.28
N ASN A 134 25.50 -6.57 -0.11
CA ASN A 134 26.22 -5.30 -0.11
C ASN A 134 26.00 -4.53 -1.42
N GLY A 135 25.73 -3.23 -1.31
CA GLY A 135 25.47 -2.36 -2.47
C GLY A 135 24.01 -2.33 -2.91
N TRP A 136 23.21 -3.35 -2.61
CA TRP A 136 21.80 -3.45 -3.01
C TRP A 136 20.82 -3.01 -1.92
N ARG A 137 21.24 -3.09 -0.65
CA ARG A 137 20.38 -2.81 0.49
C ARG A 137 20.54 -1.40 1.05
N GLY A 138 19.47 -0.95 1.68
CA GLY A 138 19.37 0.32 2.40
C GLY A 138 19.51 0.12 3.90
N HIS A 139 20.11 1.10 4.57
CA HIS A 139 20.25 1.13 6.02
C HIS A 139 19.87 2.51 6.55
N GLY A 140 19.20 2.56 7.70
CA GLY A 140 18.76 3.81 8.32
C GLY A 140 17.48 4.41 7.74
N GLY A 141 16.81 3.73 6.81
CA GLY A 141 15.47 4.10 6.36
C GLY A 141 14.40 3.92 7.45
N PRO A 142 13.20 4.47 7.26
CA PRO A 142 12.12 4.36 8.25
C PRO A 142 11.49 2.96 8.35
N LEU A 143 11.59 2.14 7.29
CA LEU A 143 10.96 0.82 7.23
C LEU A 143 11.98 -0.27 7.62
N THR A 144 11.86 -0.81 8.83
CA THR A 144 12.66 -1.97 9.25
C THR A 144 12.27 -3.21 8.46
N VAL A 145 13.28 -3.86 7.86
CA VAL A 145 13.14 -5.10 7.10
C VAL A 145 14.08 -6.14 7.71
N GLN A 146 13.54 -7.30 8.05
CA GLN A 146 14.32 -8.37 8.67
C GLN A 146 13.85 -9.75 8.21
N ARG A 147 14.68 -10.77 8.42
CA ARG A 147 14.27 -12.18 8.30
C ARG A 147 13.77 -12.69 9.65
N GLY A 148 12.91 -13.71 9.64
CA GLY A 148 12.52 -14.42 10.86
C GLY A 148 13.68 -15.22 11.46
N SER A 149 13.48 -15.77 12.66
CA SER A 149 14.46 -16.67 13.30
C SER A 149 14.73 -17.93 12.48
N ARG A 150 13.77 -18.33 11.63
CA ARG A 150 13.82 -19.54 10.79
C ARG A 150 14.08 -20.82 11.60
N THR A 151 13.64 -20.85 12.85
CA THR A 151 13.81 -22.00 13.75
C THR A 151 12.89 -23.18 13.41
N ASN A 152 11.78 -22.93 12.69
CA ASN A 152 10.91 -23.99 12.21
C ASN A 152 11.63 -24.79 11.10
N PRO A 153 11.79 -26.12 11.25
CA PRO A 153 12.54 -26.96 10.32
C PRO A 153 11.94 -26.99 8.91
N LEU A 154 10.64 -26.70 8.77
CA LEU A 154 9.98 -26.67 7.46
C LEU A 154 10.54 -25.59 6.53
N TYR A 155 11.09 -24.49 7.06
CA TYR A 155 11.70 -23.47 6.21
C TYR A 155 12.92 -24.02 5.45
N GLY A 156 13.80 -24.75 6.15
CA GLY A 156 14.96 -25.39 5.54
C GLY A 156 14.54 -26.50 4.58
N ALA A 157 13.58 -27.34 4.99
CA ALA A 157 13.07 -28.42 4.17
C ALA A 157 12.45 -27.91 2.86
N PHE A 158 11.70 -26.80 2.89
CA PHE A 158 11.09 -26.22 1.69
C PHE A 158 12.12 -25.65 0.71
N VAL A 159 13.14 -24.94 1.21
CA VAL A 159 14.23 -24.41 0.37
C VAL A 159 15.02 -25.55 -0.27
N GLU A 160 15.33 -26.59 0.49
CA GLU A 160 16.04 -27.77 -0.01
C GLU A 160 15.22 -28.56 -1.03
N ALA A 161 13.91 -28.70 -0.82
CA ALA A 161 13.02 -29.32 -1.80
C ALA A 161 13.00 -28.54 -3.13
N GLY A 162 13.00 -27.20 -3.09
CA GLY A 162 13.14 -26.36 -4.28
C GLY A 162 14.45 -26.65 -5.03
N ARG A 163 15.57 -26.75 -4.31
CA ARG A 163 16.86 -27.14 -4.89
C ARG A 163 16.83 -28.52 -5.53
N GLN A 164 16.25 -29.51 -4.85
CA GLN A 164 16.13 -30.89 -5.34
C GLN A 164 15.24 -30.99 -6.58
N ALA A 165 14.22 -30.12 -6.69
CA ALA A 165 13.38 -29.98 -7.86
C ALA A 165 14.07 -29.26 -9.04
N GLY A 166 15.33 -28.83 -8.87
CA GLY A 166 16.13 -28.21 -9.92
C GLY A 166 16.05 -26.68 -9.98
N PHE A 167 15.38 -26.04 -9.01
CA PHE A 167 15.36 -24.58 -8.92
C PHE A 167 16.62 -24.05 -8.26
N GLU A 168 17.01 -22.84 -8.65
CA GLU A 168 18.13 -22.15 -8.02
C GLU A 168 17.78 -21.64 -6.63
N LEU A 169 18.81 -21.43 -5.81
CA LEU A 169 18.69 -20.73 -4.53
C LEU A 169 19.07 -19.26 -4.66
N THR A 170 18.52 -18.43 -3.79
CA THR A 170 18.92 -17.02 -3.60
C THR A 170 19.08 -16.70 -2.12
N ASP A 171 20.19 -16.07 -1.78
CA ASP A 171 20.44 -15.57 -0.43
C ASP A 171 19.76 -14.23 -0.17
N ASP A 172 19.35 -13.50 -1.21
CA ASP A 172 18.66 -12.21 -1.12
C ASP A 172 17.85 -11.92 -2.38
N TYR A 173 16.57 -12.28 -2.37
CA TYR A 173 15.65 -12.01 -3.49
C TYR A 173 15.33 -10.51 -3.67
N ASN A 174 15.75 -9.64 -2.75
CA ASN A 174 15.70 -8.20 -2.89
C ASN A 174 17.06 -7.60 -3.33
N GLY A 175 18.08 -8.45 -3.54
CA GLY A 175 19.42 -8.12 -4.02
C GLY A 175 19.59 -8.28 -5.54
N ALA A 176 20.78 -8.66 -5.98
CA ALA A 176 21.10 -8.83 -7.40
C ALA A 176 20.34 -10.00 -8.05
N LYS A 177 20.15 -11.08 -7.29
CA LYS A 177 19.51 -12.32 -7.75
C LYS A 177 18.10 -12.46 -7.17
N GLN A 178 17.12 -11.98 -7.92
CA GLN A 178 15.72 -11.91 -7.50
C GLN A 178 14.98 -13.25 -7.63
N GLU A 179 15.41 -14.11 -8.55
CA GLU A 179 14.83 -15.43 -8.76
C GLU A 179 15.54 -16.50 -7.90
N GLY A 180 14.75 -17.39 -7.30
CA GLY A 180 15.23 -18.56 -6.58
C GLY A 180 14.52 -18.79 -5.23
N PHE A 181 14.78 -19.95 -4.64
CA PHE A 181 14.30 -20.29 -3.30
C PHE A 181 15.23 -19.67 -2.25
N GLY A 182 14.64 -19.00 -1.26
CA GLY A 182 15.40 -18.26 -0.26
C GLY A 182 14.58 -17.84 0.93
N PRO A 183 15.22 -17.28 1.98
CA PRO A 183 14.53 -16.80 3.15
C PRO A 183 13.70 -15.56 2.85
N MET A 184 12.42 -15.59 3.21
CA MET A 184 11.51 -14.45 3.08
C MET A 184 11.79 -13.36 4.13
N GLU A 185 11.68 -12.10 3.71
CA GLU A 185 11.81 -10.93 4.57
C GLU A 185 10.46 -10.36 4.96
N GLN A 186 10.44 -9.69 6.11
CA GLN A 186 9.24 -9.18 6.74
C GLN A 186 9.45 -7.80 7.36
N THR A 187 8.40 -6.99 7.35
CA THR A 187 8.34 -5.70 8.06
C THR A 187 7.82 -5.90 9.49
N ILE A 188 8.70 -6.44 10.35
CA ILE A 188 8.45 -6.64 11.79
C ILE A 188 9.60 -6.02 12.57
N ARG A 189 9.28 -5.35 13.69
CA ARG A 189 10.26 -4.76 14.59
C ARG A 189 9.89 -5.05 16.05
N GLY A 190 10.78 -5.67 16.80
CA GLY A 190 10.55 -6.01 18.21
C GLY A 190 9.30 -6.87 18.43
N GLY A 191 9.06 -7.85 17.54
CA GLY A 191 7.90 -8.75 17.61
C GLY A 191 6.57 -8.13 17.18
N ARG A 192 6.56 -6.88 16.69
CA ARG A 192 5.37 -6.15 16.28
C ARG A 192 5.38 -5.85 14.79
N ARG A 193 4.20 -5.88 14.17
CA ARG A 193 3.99 -5.39 12.79
C ARG A 193 4.57 -3.98 12.63
N TRP A 194 5.38 -3.78 11.61
CA TRP A 194 5.97 -2.48 11.27
C TRP A 194 5.29 -1.88 10.03
N SER A 195 4.07 -1.38 10.21
CA SER A 195 3.26 -0.79 9.12
C SER A 195 3.81 0.57 8.64
N ALA A 196 3.31 1.07 7.51
CA ALA A 196 3.64 2.42 7.04
C ALA A 196 3.19 3.51 8.01
N ALA A 197 2.14 3.26 8.80
CA ALA A 197 1.75 4.17 9.89
C ALA A 197 2.84 4.27 10.96
N SER A 198 3.46 3.15 11.34
CA SER A 198 4.58 3.11 12.30
C SER A 198 5.83 3.76 11.73
N ALA A 199 6.22 3.37 10.52
CA ALA A 199 7.45 3.79 9.87
C ALA A 199 7.43 5.28 9.46
N TYR A 200 6.30 5.77 8.93
CA TYR A 200 6.22 7.08 8.29
C TYR A 200 5.23 8.03 8.97
N LEU A 201 3.96 7.63 9.10
CA LEU A 201 2.92 8.59 9.49
C LEU A 201 3.06 9.08 10.92
N ARG A 202 3.31 8.19 11.90
CA ARG A 202 3.48 8.58 13.30
C ARG A 202 4.66 9.54 13.50
N PRO A 203 5.86 9.29 12.93
CA PRO A 203 6.92 10.30 12.92
C PRO A 203 6.51 11.62 12.28
N ALA A 204 5.79 11.60 11.16
CA ALA A 204 5.33 12.81 10.48
C ALA A 204 4.37 13.64 11.36
N LEU A 205 3.43 12.98 12.04
CA LEU A 205 2.44 13.62 12.93
C LEU A 205 3.05 14.25 14.20
N ARG A 206 4.31 13.95 14.53
CA ARG A 206 5.03 14.67 15.60
C ARG A 206 5.44 16.08 15.18
N ARG A 207 5.46 16.37 13.87
CA ARG A 207 5.78 17.70 13.34
C ARG A 207 4.55 18.59 13.39
N LYS A 208 4.75 19.90 13.64
CA LYS A 208 3.65 20.88 13.75
C LYS A 208 2.94 21.16 12.42
N ASN A 209 3.59 20.85 11.29
CA ASN A 209 3.09 21.08 9.94
C ASN A 209 2.31 19.89 9.35
N VAL A 210 2.08 18.81 10.11
CA VAL A 210 1.29 17.65 9.64
C VAL A 210 0.08 17.46 10.54
N SER A 211 -1.08 17.24 9.94
CA SER A 211 -2.29 16.88 10.69
C SER A 211 -3.06 15.76 10.00
N LEU A 212 -3.78 14.97 10.81
CA LEU A 212 -4.63 13.88 10.38
C LEU A 212 -6.08 14.22 10.69
N ILE A 213 -6.95 14.10 9.69
CA ILE A 213 -8.39 14.30 9.83
C ILE A 213 -9.07 12.96 9.60
N LYS A 214 -9.89 12.53 10.58
CA LYS A 214 -10.80 11.40 10.37
C LYS A 214 -12.02 11.86 9.58
N GLY A 215 -12.17 11.40 8.34
CA GLY A 215 -13.25 11.81 7.44
C GLY A 215 -13.37 10.96 6.19
N PHE A 216 -14.55 10.93 5.60
CA PHE A 216 -14.80 10.25 4.33
C PHE A 216 -14.60 11.24 3.18
N ALA A 217 -13.60 11.01 2.33
CA ALA A 217 -13.40 11.83 1.14
C ALA A 217 -14.44 11.48 0.07
N ARG A 218 -15.18 12.50 -0.39
CA ARG A 218 -16.29 12.34 -1.34
C ARG A 218 -15.84 12.57 -2.77
N ARG A 219 -15.11 13.66 -3.00
CA ARG A 219 -14.56 14.07 -4.30
C ARG A 219 -13.44 15.10 -4.14
N VAL A 220 -12.61 15.20 -5.17
CA VAL A 220 -11.68 16.31 -5.38
C VAL A 220 -12.46 17.48 -5.99
N ILE A 221 -12.19 18.68 -5.49
CA ILE A 221 -12.76 19.91 -6.03
C ILE A 221 -11.82 20.42 -7.12
N ILE A 222 -12.34 20.57 -8.34
CA ILE A 222 -11.62 21.10 -9.49
C ILE A 222 -12.20 22.47 -9.85
N GLU A 223 -11.34 23.50 -9.86
CA GLU A 223 -11.68 24.85 -10.29
C GLU A 223 -10.68 25.25 -11.38
N ASN A 224 -11.16 25.71 -12.54
CA ASN A 224 -10.32 26.12 -13.67
C ASN A 224 -9.24 25.08 -14.04
N GLN A 225 -9.64 23.81 -14.19
CA GLN A 225 -8.75 22.67 -14.48
C GLN A 225 -7.68 22.39 -13.43
N ARG A 226 -7.79 22.94 -12.21
CA ARG A 226 -6.87 22.70 -11.09
C ARG A 226 -7.57 22.07 -9.90
N ALA A 227 -6.95 21.06 -9.28
CA ALA A 227 -7.41 20.55 -7.99
C ALA A 227 -7.15 21.58 -6.87
N THR A 228 -8.21 22.04 -6.21
CA THR A 228 -8.13 23.13 -5.21
C THR A 228 -8.48 22.69 -3.80
N GLY A 229 -8.97 21.47 -3.63
CA GLY A 229 -9.28 20.89 -2.33
C GLY A 229 -10.02 19.57 -2.43
N VAL A 230 -10.48 19.09 -1.27
CA VAL A 230 -11.24 17.85 -1.14
C VAL A 230 -12.51 18.12 -0.35
N GLU A 231 -13.64 17.70 -0.90
CA GLU A 231 -14.90 17.64 -0.16
C GLU A 231 -14.89 16.39 0.71
N ILE A 232 -15.07 16.57 2.02
CA ILE A 232 -15.08 15.47 2.98
C ILE A 232 -16.34 15.50 3.84
N GLU A 233 -16.75 14.32 4.29
CA GLU A 233 -17.79 14.16 5.29
C GLU A 233 -17.17 13.80 6.64
N VAL A 234 -17.47 14.63 7.64
CA VAL A 234 -17.03 14.43 9.03
C VAL A 234 -18.25 14.51 9.93
N ARG A 235 -18.56 13.43 10.65
CA ARG A 235 -19.73 13.35 11.54
C ARG A 235 -21.03 13.79 10.84
N ARG A 236 -21.26 13.32 9.60
CA ARG A 236 -22.41 13.65 8.75
C ARG A 236 -22.51 15.12 8.31
N ARG A 237 -21.43 15.89 8.45
CA ARG A 237 -21.34 17.27 7.95
C ARG A 237 -20.35 17.34 6.81
N ILE A 238 -20.75 18.03 5.75
CA ILE A 238 -19.88 18.28 4.60
C ILE A 238 -19.02 19.49 4.88
N GLN A 239 -17.73 19.34 4.63
CA GLN A 239 -16.73 20.39 4.78
C GLN A 239 -15.68 20.27 3.69
N VAL A 240 -14.97 21.36 3.43
CA VAL A 240 -13.92 21.42 2.41
C VAL A 240 -12.56 21.57 3.08
N VAL A 241 -11.61 20.74 2.66
CA VAL A 241 -10.19 20.91 2.97
C VAL A 241 -9.51 21.51 1.74
N ARG A 242 -9.02 22.74 1.83
CA ARG A 242 -8.38 23.43 0.69
C ARG A 242 -6.90 23.02 0.57
N ALA A 243 -6.44 22.90 -0.68
CA ALA A 243 -5.05 22.63 -1.03
C ALA A 243 -4.46 23.82 -1.79
N ARG A 244 -3.40 24.42 -1.24
CA ARG A 244 -2.69 25.54 -1.89
C ARG A 244 -1.86 25.07 -3.08
N ARG A 245 -1.33 23.84 -3.03
CA ARG A 245 -0.49 23.27 -4.09
C ARG A 245 -1.19 22.11 -4.77
N GLU A 246 -1.28 20.97 -4.07
CA GLU A 246 -1.69 19.71 -4.68
C GLU A 246 -2.66 18.92 -3.80
N VAL A 247 -3.56 18.20 -4.46
CA VAL A 247 -4.35 17.12 -3.88
C VAL A 247 -3.74 15.80 -4.34
N ILE A 248 -3.38 14.93 -3.40
CA ILE A 248 -2.74 13.65 -3.67
C ILE A 248 -3.74 12.54 -3.35
N VAL A 249 -4.10 11.74 -4.35
CA VAL A 249 -5.01 10.60 -4.18
C VAL A 249 -4.18 9.35 -3.85
N ALA A 250 -4.27 8.88 -2.59
CA ALA A 250 -3.59 7.69 -2.08
C ALA A 250 -4.60 6.69 -1.50
N ALA A 251 -5.74 6.52 -2.16
CA ALA A 251 -6.93 5.84 -1.63
C ALA A 251 -7.03 4.36 -2.04
N SER A 252 -5.91 3.65 -2.25
CA SER A 252 -5.82 2.28 -2.81
C SER A 252 -6.16 2.17 -4.31
N SER A 253 -5.87 1.01 -4.91
CA SER A 253 -6.20 0.70 -6.31
C SER A 253 -7.70 0.68 -6.61
N ILE A 254 -8.56 0.51 -5.59
CA ILE A 254 -10.02 0.45 -5.76
C ILE A 254 -10.66 1.83 -5.54
N ASN A 255 -10.38 2.51 -4.42
CA ASN A 255 -11.05 3.80 -4.16
C ASN A 255 -10.42 4.99 -4.90
N SER A 256 -9.16 4.91 -5.36
CA SER A 256 -8.56 6.00 -6.15
C SER A 256 -9.27 6.25 -7.49
N PRO A 257 -9.51 5.24 -8.36
CA PRO A 257 -10.29 5.48 -9.57
C PRO A 257 -11.73 5.88 -9.25
N LYS A 258 -12.34 5.32 -8.19
CA LYS A 258 -13.68 5.73 -7.74
C LYS A 258 -13.75 7.22 -7.40
N ILE A 259 -12.82 7.75 -6.61
CA ILE A 259 -12.86 9.17 -6.24
C ILE A 259 -12.53 10.07 -7.44
N LEU A 260 -11.67 9.65 -8.37
CA LEU A 260 -11.45 10.37 -9.62
C LEU A 260 -12.75 10.47 -10.44
N MET A 261 -13.47 9.35 -10.60
CA MET A 261 -14.76 9.34 -11.31
C MET A 261 -15.79 10.22 -10.61
N LEU A 262 -15.93 10.14 -9.28
CA LEU A 262 -16.79 11.03 -8.48
C LEU A 262 -16.40 12.51 -8.56
N SER A 263 -15.18 12.81 -9.02
CA SER A 263 -14.67 14.17 -9.26
C SER A 263 -14.81 14.61 -10.72
N GLY A 264 -15.45 13.81 -11.58
CA GLY A 264 -15.62 14.10 -13.01
C GLY A 264 -14.42 13.72 -13.88
N ILE A 265 -13.49 12.91 -13.39
CA ILE A 265 -12.30 12.46 -14.12
C ILE A 265 -12.42 10.95 -14.37
N GLY A 266 -12.71 10.55 -15.60
CA GLY A 266 -12.93 9.14 -15.97
C GLY A 266 -13.58 8.98 -17.34
N PRO A 267 -14.07 7.78 -17.69
CA PRO A 267 -14.71 7.54 -18.98
C PRO A 267 -15.97 8.39 -19.13
N ALA A 268 -16.00 9.32 -20.08
CA ALA A 268 -17.03 10.36 -20.14
C ALA A 268 -18.48 9.83 -20.22
N GLU A 269 -18.72 8.76 -20.99
CA GLU A 269 -20.05 8.15 -21.10
C GLU A 269 -20.53 7.56 -19.77
N HIS A 270 -19.67 6.79 -19.11
CA HIS A 270 -19.94 6.21 -17.79
C HIS A 270 -20.21 7.32 -16.76
N LEU A 271 -19.46 8.42 -16.77
CA LEU A 271 -19.72 9.55 -15.87
C LEU A 271 -21.11 10.18 -16.11
N ARG A 272 -21.51 10.36 -17.38
CA ARG A 272 -22.81 10.92 -17.75
C ARG A 272 -23.97 10.01 -17.33
N GLU A 273 -23.80 8.69 -17.42
CA GLU A 273 -24.79 7.70 -16.96
C GLU A 273 -25.16 7.91 -15.49
N TYR A 274 -24.18 8.25 -14.65
CA TYR A 274 -24.38 8.53 -13.23
C TYR A 274 -24.65 10.01 -12.91
N GLY A 275 -24.92 10.85 -13.92
CA GLY A 275 -25.22 12.27 -13.73
C GLY A 275 -24.03 13.10 -13.21
N ILE A 276 -22.80 12.63 -13.42
CA ILE A 276 -21.58 13.33 -13.00
C ILE A 276 -21.09 14.22 -14.15
N GLN A 277 -20.86 15.50 -13.84
CA GLN A 277 -20.27 16.43 -14.81
C GLN A 277 -18.85 15.96 -15.19
N VAL A 278 -18.60 15.84 -16.49
CA VAL A 278 -17.29 15.47 -17.03
C VAL A 278 -16.35 16.67 -16.96
N VAL A 279 -15.28 16.55 -16.16
CA VAL A 279 -14.17 17.50 -16.07
C VAL A 279 -13.06 17.11 -17.04
N ALA A 280 -12.75 15.81 -17.13
CA ALA A 280 -11.77 15.28 -18.06
C ALA A 280 -12.12 13.85 -18.48
N ASP A 281 -12.24 13.63 -19.79
CA ASP A 281 -12.43 12.29 -20.34
C ASP A 281 -11.13 11.49 -20.27
N ARG A 282 -11.13 10.45 -19.44
CA ARG A 282 -9.99 9.58 -19.17
C ARG A 282 -10.46 8.12 -19.16
N PRO A 283 -10.56 7.46 -20.34
CA PRO A 283 -11.14 6.13 -20.46
C PRO A 283 -10.39 5.04 -19.69
N GLY A 284 -9.11 5.27 -19.36
CA GLY A 284 -8.31 4.34 -18.56
C GLY A 284 -8.63 4.32 -17.05
N VAL A 285 -9.34 5.33 -16.51
CA VAL A 285 -9.64 5.36 -15.07
C VAL A 285 -10.59 4.22 -14.71
N GLY A 286 -10.17 3.38 -13.76
CA GLY A 286 -10.91 2.18 -13.35
C GLY A 286 -10.72 0.97 -14.27
N ARG A 287 -9.84 1.06 -15.27
CA ARG A 287 -9.46 -0.05 -16.16
C ARG A 287 -8.06 -0.58 -15.80
N ASN A 288 -7.65 -1.65 -16.48
CA ASN A 288 -6.35 -2.32 -16.28
C ASN A 288 -6.12 -2.76 -14.81
N LEU A 289 -7.18 -3.16 -14.12
CA LEU A 289 -7.06 -3.74 -12.78
C LEU A 289 -6.35 -5.09 -12.90
N GLN A 290 -5.29 -5.25 -12.12
CA GLN A 290 -4.50 -6.47 -12.02
C GLN A 290 -4.41 -6.86 -10.54
N ASP A 291 -4.42 -8.16 -10.27
CA ASP A 291 -4.20 -8.73 -8.94
C ASP A 291 -3.47 -10.07 -9.09
N HIS A 292 -2.81 -10.53 -8.02
CA HIS A 292 -2.19 -11.86 -7.99
C HIS A 292 -3.18 -12.88 -7.45
N MET A 293 -3.55 -13.86 -8.28
CA MET A 293 -4.42 -14.94 -7.85
C MET A 293 -3.66 -15.90 -6.94
N GLU A 294 -4.17 -16.11 -5.73
CA GLU A 294 -3.57 -17.01 -4.75
C GLU A 294 -4.36 -18.33 -4.66
N LEU A 295 -3.63 -19.44 -4.55
CA LEU A 295 -4.17 -20.75 -4.24
C LEU A 295 -3.46 -21.30 -2.99
N TYR A 296 -4.26 -21.75 -2.01
CA TYR A 296 -3.73 -22.41 -0.82
C TYR A 296 -3.61 -23.91 -1.06
N ILE A 297 -2.39 -24.43 -0.92
CA ILE A 297 -2.10 -25.86 -0.90
C ILE A 297 -1.61 -26.19 0.51
N GLN A 298 -2.35 -27.05 1.21
CA GLN A 298 -2.04 -27.45 2.58
C GLN A 298 -1.75 -28.95 2.61
N GLN A 299 -0.74 -29.32 3.40
CA GLN A 299 -0.32 -30.70 3.62
C GLN A 299 -0.06 -30.90 5.11
N GLU A 300 -0.40 -32.08 5.62
CA GLU A 300 -0.09 -32.45 6.99
C GLU A 300 1.41 -32.71 7.14
N SER A 301 2.00 -32.20 8.23
CA SER A 301 3.40 -32.49 8.56
C SER A 301 3.51 -33.89 9.14
N THR A 302 4.49 -34.67 8.68
CA THR A 302 4.73 -36.05 9.18
C THR A 302 5.30 -36.09 10.60
N GLN A 303 5.77 -34.94 11.10
CA GLN A 303 6.30 -34.76 12.45
C GLN A 303 5.69 -33.51 13.08
N PRO A 304 5.54 -33.47 14.42
CA PRO A 304 5.11 -32.27 15.12
C PRO A 304 6.07 -31.10 14.87
N ILE A 305 5.50 -29.91 14.64
CA ILE A 305 6.27 -28.66 14.60
C ILE A 305 6.19 -28.02 15.98
N THR A 306 7.34 -27.92 16.65
CA THR A 306 7.49 -27.30 17.98
C THR A 306 8.20 -25.97 17.90
#